data_AF-A0A7J9MZG6-F1
#
_entry.id   AF-A0A7J9MZG6-F1
#
_cell.length_a   1.000
_cell.length_b   1.000
_cell.length_c   1.000
_cell.angle_alpha   90.00
_cell.angle_beta   90.00
_cell.angle_gamma   90.00
#
_symmetry.space_group_name_H-M   'P 1'
#
loop_
_entity.id
_entity.type
_entity.pdbx_description
1 polymer ?
#
loop_
_entity_poly.entity_id
_entity_poly.type
_entity_poly.pdbx_seq_one_letter_code
_entity_poly.pdbx_strand_id
1 'polypeptide(L)'
;EETCRWTNGDSEYNEWWSKRVNDNIPRLKEEDVRPIEEYLQVVPSEIEIIKQDFEKRNLELGKKIEQLEEEKMQLGLDVNVQKLETDKWRKRKNKAEEDLDSLKMDYKKLRRSVRTTGLGKTLEQWRQEIQEEKTKADQWEKKFQDA
;
A
#
# COMPACT_ATOMS: atom_id res chain seq x y z
N GLU A 1 26.72 37.96 -46.29
CA GLU A 1 27.92 38.54 -45.66
C GLU A 1 27.44 39.32 -44.46
N GLU A 2 27.79 38.90 -43.25
CA GLU A 2 27.72 39.74 -42.04
C GLU A 2 28.48 39.02 -40.93
N THR A 3 29.77 39.36 -40.80
CA THR A 3 30.62 38.92 -39.70
C THR A 3 30.86 40.13 -38.81
N CYS A 4 30.09 40.24 -37.73
CA CYS A 4 30.25 41.30 -36.73
C CYS A 4 31.59 41.17 -36.01
N ARG A 5 32.51 42.09 -36.31
CA ARG A 5 33.79 42.26 -35.63
C ARG A 5 33.57 43.19 -34.44
N TRP A 6 33.65 42.66 -33.22
CA TRP A 6 33.67 43.47 -32.00
C TRP A 6 34.95 44.31 -31.99
N THR A 7 34.83 45.62 -32.16
CA THR A 7 35.94 46.55 -31.93
C THR A 7 36.11 46.77 -30.44
N ASN A 8 37.36 46.61 -30.00
CA ASN A 8 37.90 46.83 -28.66
C ASN A 8 37.24 48.01 -27.93
N GLY A 9 36.85 47.73 -26.68
CA GLY A 9 36.30 48.71 -25.76
C GLY A 9 37.24 49.87 -25.48
N ASP A 10 36.61 51.04 -25.42
CA ASP A 10 37.08 52.37 -25.10
C ASP A 10 38.38 52.44 -24.28
N SER A 11 39.38 53.14 -24.83
CA SER A 11 40.68 53.41 -24.19
C SER A 11 40.56 54.04 -22.81
N GLU A 12 39.47 54.77 -22.57
CA GLU A 12 39.17 55.44 -21.30
C GLU A 12 38.92 54.45 -20.16
N TYR A 13 38.34 53.27 -20.44
CA TYR A 13 38.07 52.27 -19.41
C TYR A 13 39.35 51.67 -18.84
N ASN A 14 40.34 51.40 -19.70
CA ASN A 14 41.61 50.83 -19.29
C ASN A 14 42.48 51.85 -18.52
N GLU A 15 42.43 53.13 -18.91
CA GLU A 15 43.13 54.20 -18.19
C GLU A 15 42.54 54.45 -16.80
N TRP A 16 41.20 54.38 -16.70
CA TRP A 16 40.47 54.46 -15.43
C TRP A 16 40.78 53.27 -14.52
N TRP A 17 40.93 52.06 -15.08
CA TRP A 17 41.30 50.87 -14.32
C TRP A 17 42.74 50.96 -13.80
N SER A 18 43.71 51.36 -14.63
CA SER A 18 45.11 51.53 -14.22
C SER A 18 45.31 52.53 -13.08
N LYS A 19 44.48 53.58 -12.99
CA LYS A 19 44.55 54.57 -11.90
C LYS A 19 44.03 54.06 -10.55
N ARG A 20 43.21 53.01 -10.51
CA ARG A 20 42.60 52.50 -9.27
C ARG A 20 43.32 51.34 -8.61
N VAL A 21 44.28 50.72 -9.29
CA VAL A 21 44.85 49.44 -8.86
C VAL A 21 45.54 49.50 -7.49
N ASN A 22 45.88 50.66 -6.91
CA ASN A 22 46.74 50.63 -5.72
C ASN A 22 46.61 51.73 -4.65
N ASP A 23 45.44 52.36 -4.49
CA ASP A 23 45.25 53.35 -3.40
C ASP A 23 44.45 52.82 -2.20
N ASN A 24 43.88 51.61 -2.30
CA ASN A 24 43.07 51.00 -1.24
C ASN A 24 43.81 49.90 -0.46
N ILE A 25 45.06 49.59 -0.78
CA ILE A 25 45.89 48.69 0.04
C ILE A 25 46.65 49.56 1.03
N PRO A 26 46.32 49.50 2.34
CA PRO A 26 47.14 50.17 3.34
C PRO A 26 48.56 49.64 3.21
N ARG A 27 49.53 50.53 2.95
CA ARG A 27 50.96 50.18 3.03
C ARG A 27 51.19 49.64 4.45
N LEU A 28 51.32 48.32 4.60
CA LEU A 28 51.65 47.70 5.89
C LEU A 28 52.97 48.33 6.35
N LYS A 29 52.96 48.97 7.53
CA LYS A 29 54.19 49.40 8.17
C LYS A 29 54.98 48.14 8.51
N GLU A 30 56.23 48.11 8.09
CA GLU A 30 57.15 46.96 8.04
C GLU A 30 57.59 46.44 9.44
N GLU A 31 56.90 46.81 10.52
CA GLU A 31 57.27 46.46 11.90
C GLU A 31 56.36 45.41 12.57
N ASP A 32 55.37 44.86 11.87
CA ASP A 32 54.50 43.80 12.41
C ASP A 32 54.37 42.65 11.41
N VAL A 33 55.50 42.02 11.07
CA VAL A 33 55.56 40.83 10.22
C VAL A 33 55.15 39.61 11.05
N ARG A 34 53.87 39.53 11.40
CA ARG A 34 53.23 38.22 11.49
C ARG A 34 52.70 37.87 10.10
N PRO A 35 53.10 36.73 9.51
CA PRO A 35 52.60 36.32 8.21
C PRO A 35 51.06 36.31 8.25
N ILE A 36 50.41 36.84 7.21
CA ILE A 36 48.94 36.77 7.07
C ILE A 36 48.47 35.31 7.15
N GLU A 37 49.33 34.36 6.75
CA GLU A 37 49.14 32.93 6.92
C GLU A 37 48.89 32.52 8.39
N GLU A 38 49.50 33.20 9.37
CA GLU A 38 49.37 32.89 10.81
C GLU A 38 48.00 33.33 11.37
N TYR A 39 47.42 34.42 10.85
CA TYR A 39 46.05 34.86 11.19
C TYR A 39 44.98 34.02 10.48
N LEU A 40 45.25 33.58 9.25
CA LEU A 40 44.34 32.72 8.47
C LEU A 40 44.38 31.25 8.92
N GLN A 41 45.42 30.80 9.62
CA GLN A 41 45.54 29.42 10.10
C GLN A 41 44.66 29.09 11.31
N VAL A 42 44.17 30.08 12.06
CA VAL A 42 43.47 29.85 13.34
C VAL A 42 41.95 29.98 13.22
N VAL A 43 41.42 30.63 12.17
CA VAL A 43 39.97 30.84 11.98
C VAL A 43 39.55 30.33 10.60
N PRO A 44 38.68 29.30 10.53
CA PRO A 44 38.09 28.85 9.27
C PRO A 44 37.39 30.01 8.57
N SER A 45 37.60 30.14 7.26
CA SER A 45 36.92 31.17 6.47
C SER A 45 35.40 30.96 6.48
N GLU A 46 34.62 32.04 6.37
CA GLU A 46 33.14 31.96 6.31
C GLU A 46 32.65 30.99 5.22
N ILE A 47 33.38 30.93 4.09
CA ILE A 47 33.09 30.01 2.97
C ILE A 47 33.31 28.55 3.38
N GLU A 48 34.39 28.26 4.12
CA GLU A 48 34.70 26.91 4.59
C GLU A 48 33.68 26.41 5.60
N ILE A 49 33.21 27.29 6.50
CA ILE A 49 32.12 26.99 7.44
C ILE A 49 30.82 26.66 6.67
N ILE A 50 30.45 27.49 5.70
CA ILE A 50 29.25 27.27 4.87
C ILE A 50 29.34 25.94 4.10
N LYS A 51 30.52 25.61 3.57
CA LYS A 51 30.73 24.36 2.85
C LYS A 51 30.54 23.14 3.76
N GLN A 52 31.14 23.16 4.95
CA GLN A 52 31.00 22.08 5.93
C GLN A 52 29.53 21.90 6.37
N ASP A 53 28.81 22.99 6.61
CA ASP A 53 27.39 22.96 6.95
C ASP A 53 26.54 22.38 5.81
N PHE A 54 26.85 22.71 4.56
CA PHE A 54 26.17 22.16 3.39
C PHE A 54 26.41 20.65 3.27
N GLU A 55 27.65 20.19 3.41
CA GLU A 55 28.00 18.77 3.40
C GLU A 55 27.26 18.01 4.51
N LYS A 56 27.21 18.57 5.73
CA LYS A 56 26.48 18.00 6.85
C LYS A 56 24.98 17.87 6.56
N ARG A 57 24.34 18.93 6.05
CA ARG A 57 22.92 18.91 5.67
C ARG A 57 22.63 17.89 4.58
N ASN A 58 23.51 17.77 3.59
CA ASN A 58 23.37 16.76 2.54
C ASN A 58 23.45 15.34 3.08
N LEU A 59 24.37 15.08 4.03
CA LEU A 59 24.46 13.77 4.68
C LEU A 59 23.19 13.46 5.48
N GLU A 60 22.66 14.43 6.22
CA GLU A 60 21.40 14.27 6.96
C GLU A 60 20.21 14.01 6.02
N LEU A 61 20.14 14.72 4.89
CA LEU A 61 19.11 14.50 3.88
C LEU A 61 19.25 13.11 3.23
N GLY A 62 20.48 12.68 2.93
CA GLY A 62 20.74 11.34 2.40
C GLY A 62 20.21 10.24 3.32
N LYS A 63 20.52 10.33 4.62
CA LYS A 63 20.00 9.39 5.62
C LYS A 63 18.47 9.39 5.71
N LYS A 64 17.84 10.56 5.62
CA LYS A 64 16.36 10.67 5.61
C LYS A 64 15.75 10.04 4.37
N ILE A 65 16.39 10.20 3.20
CA ILE A 65 15.93 9.57 1.95
C ILE A 65 16.01 8.04 2.08
N GLU A 66 17.13 7.51 2.56
CA GLU A 66 17.32 6.07 2.76
C GLU A 66 16.27 5.49 3.71
N GLN A 67 16.01 6.16 4.85
CA GLN A 67 14.97 5.76 5.79
C GLN A 67 13.57 5.76 5.14
N LEU A 68 13.23 6.79 4.36
CA LEU A 68 11.94 6.87 3.67
C LEU A 68 11.80 5.80 2.58
N GLU A 69 12.88 5.43 1.91
CA GLU A 69 12.89 4.35 0.94
C GLU A 69 12.62 2.99 1.61
N GLU A 70 13.22 2.74 2.77
CA GLU A 70 12.97 1.54 3.57
C GLU A 70 11.52 1.48 4.08
N GLU A 71 11.01 2.57 4.66
CA GLU A 71 9.61 2.67 5.11
C GLU A 71 8.63 2.45 3.95
N LYS A 72 8.91 3.02 2.78
CA LYS A 72 8.11 2.82 1.56
C LYS A 72 8.11 1.35 1.12
N MET A 73 9.25 0.67 1.17
CA MET A 73 9.32 -0.76 0.84
C MET A 73 8.50 -1.60 1.82
N GLN A 74 8.63 -1.35 3.12
CA GLN A 74 7.89 -2.06 4.15
C GLN A 74 6.37 -1.89 3.98
N LEU A 75 5.90 -0.65 3.81
CA LEU A 75 4.49 -0.36 3.54
C LEU A 75 4.00 -1.04 2.25
N GLY A 76 4.85 -1.08 1.22
CA GLY A 76 4.55 -1.80 -0.03
C GLY A 76 4.32 -3.29 0.20
N LEU A 77 5.12 -3.93 1.06
CA LEU A 77 4.95 -5.33 1.44
C LEU A 77 3.65 -5.54 2.22
N ASP A 78 3.37 -4.70 3.22
CA ASP A 78 2.15 -4.80 4.04
C ASP A 78 0.87 -4.68 3.20
N VAL A 79 0.84 -3.74 2.25
CA VAL A 79 -0.27 -3.59 1.31
C VAL A 79 -0.47 -4.86 0.46
N ASN A 80 0.61 -5.48 0.00
CA ASN A 80 0.54 -6.71 -0.78
C ASN A 80 0.04 -7.90 0.05
N VAL A 81 0.48 -8.02 1.30
CA VAL A 81 0.00 -9.03 2.25
C VAL A 81 -1.51 -8.86 2.50
N GLN A 82 -1.96 -7.64 2.80
CA GLN A 82 -3.40 -7.37 3.02
C GLN A 82 -4.25 -7.69 1.79
N LYS A 83 -3.77 -7.36 0.58
CA LYS A 83 -4.44 -7.72 -0.67
C LYS A 83 -4.58 -9.23 -0.82
N LEU A 84 -3.50 -9.98 -0.58
CA LEU A 84 -3.48 -11.43 -0.69
C LEU A 84 -4.45 -12.10 0.30
N GLU A 85 -4.45 -11.63 1.55
CA GLU A 85 -5.37 -12.14 2.58
C GLU A 85 -6.83 -11.86 2.21
N THR A 86 -7.13 -10.63 1.75
CA THR A 86 -8.47 -10.23 1.33
C THR A 86 -8.99 -11.12 0.19
N ASP A 87 -8.15 -11.39 -0.81
CA ASP A 87 -8.52 -12.26 -1.93
C ASP A 87 -8.73 -13.71 -1.49
N LYS A 88 -7.92 -14.22 -0.56
CA LYS A 88 -8.10 -15.55 0.03
C LYS A 88 -9.43 -15.65 0.78
N TRP A 89 -9.79 -14.63 1.56
CA TRP A 89 -11.07 -14.58 2.26
C TRP A 89 -12.25 -14.50 1.28
N ARG A 90 -12.15 -13.70 0.22
CA ARG A 90 -13.17 -13.63 -0.84
C ARG A 90 -13.42 -15.00 -1.48
N LYS A 91 -12.36 -15.72 -1.87
CA LYS A 91 -12.48 -17.07 -2.47
C LYS A 91 -13.18 -18.05 -1.52
N ARG A 92 -12.80 -18.05 -0.24
CA ARG A 92 -13.41 -18.92 0.77
C ARG A 92 -14.88 -18.59 1.00
N LYS A 93 -15.22 -17.29 1.07
CA LYS A 93 -16.60 -16.83 1.22
C LYS A 93 -17.47 -17.28 0.04
N ASN A 94 -17.01 -17.05 -1.18
CA ASN A 94 -17.75 -17.44 -2.39
C ASN A 94 -18.02 -18.95 -2.43
N LYS A 95 -17.01 -19.77 -2.10
CA LYS A 95 -17.18 -21.22 -2.01
C LYS A 95 -18.23 -21.62 -0.95
N ALA A 96 -18.16 -21.04 0.23
CA ALA A 96 -19.14 -21.32 1.30
C ALA A 96 -20.57 -20.90 0.90
N GLU A 97 -20.70 -19.83 0.11
CA GLU A 97 -21.98 -19.36 -0.42
C GLU A 97 -22.54 -20.31 -1.49
N GLU A 98 -21.70 -20.78 -2.42
CA GLU A 98 -22.04 -21.83 -3.39
C GLU A 98 -22.49 -23.14 -2.71
N ASP A 99 -21.74 -23.58 -1.69
CA ASP A 99 -22.05 -24.77 -0.91
C ASP A 99 -23.40 -24.62 -0.18
N LEU A 100 -23.67 -23.44 0.39
CA LEU A 100 -24.94 -23.12 1.05
C LEU A 100 -26.12 -23.13 0.07
N ASP A 101 -25.96 -22.55 -1.11
CA ASP A 101 -27.01 -22.53 -2.14
C ASP A 101 -27.31 -23.94 -2.67
N SER A 102 -26.27 -24.76 -2.88
CA SER A 102 -26.42 -26.18 -3.21
C SER A 102 -27.21 -26.94 -2.14
N LEU A 103 -26.80 -26.80 -0.87
CA LEU A 103 -27.49 -27.43 0.26
C LEU A 103 -28.95 -26.97 0.38
N LYS A 104 -29.22 -25.69 0.16
CA LYS A 104 -30.57 -25.12 0.16
C LYS A 104 -31.44 -25.73 -0.94
N MET A 105 -30.86 -25.98 -2.11
CA MET A 105 -31.55 -26.64 -3.22
C MET A 105 -31.84 -28.11 -2.92
N ASP A 106 -30.87 -28.84 -2.38
CA ASP A 106 -31.04 -30.24 -1.97
C ASP A 106 -32.09 -30.39 -0.87
N TYR A 107 -32.07 -29.51 0.13
CA TYR A 107 -33.08 -29.48 1.18
C TYR A 107 -34.49 -29.24 0.61
N LYS A 108 -34.66 -28.28 -0.30
CA LYS A 108 -35.96 -28.04 -0.97
C LYS A 108 -36.43 -29.27 -1.74
N LYS A 109 -35.52 -29.97 -2.42
CA LYS A 109 -35.81 -31.19 -3.17
C LYS A 109 -36.24 -32.32 -2.23
N LEU A 110 -35.50 -32.54 -1.14
CA LEU A 110 -35.84 -33.52 -0.11
C LEU A 110 -37.21 -33.22 0.52
N ARG A 111 -37.48 -31.98 0.90
CA ARG A 111 -38.77 -31.59 1.46
C ARG A 111 -39.92 -31.85 0.48
N ARG A 112 -39.70 -31.64 -0.82
CA ARG A 112 -40.68 -31.99 -1.86
C ARG A 112 -40.85 -33.50 -1.96
N SER A 113 -39.78 -34.29 -1.99
CA SER A 113 -39.88 -35.75 -2.11
C SER A 113 -40.60 -36.38 -0.92
N VAL A 114 -40.33 -35.95 0.31
CA VAL A 114 -41.02 -36.41 1.52
C VAL A 114 -42.54 -36.16 1.47
N ARG A 115 -42.97 -35.04 0.88
CA ARG A 115 -44.40 -34.76 0.67
C ARG A 115 -45.03 -35.68 -0.37
N THR A 116 -44.31 -35.99 -1.45
CA THR A 116 -44.83 -36.82 -2.54
C THR A 116 -44.89 -38.30 -2.18
N THR A 117 -43.91 -38.83 -1.46
CA THR A 117 -43.85 -40.26 -1.10
C THR A 117 -44.78 -40.66 0.04
N GLY A 118 -45.58 -39.72 0.58
CA GLY A 118 -46.44 -39.98 1.73
C GLY A 118 -45.69 -40.19 3.06
N LEU A 119 -44.35 -40.12 3.06
CA LEU A 119 -43.52 -40.15 4.28
C LEU A 119 -43.74 -38.91 5.16
N GLY A 120 -44.31 -37.84 4.61
CA GLY A 120 -44.75 -36.66 5.36
C GLY A 120 -46.06 -36.87 6.14
N LYS A 121 -46.69 -38.05 6.09
CA LYS A 121 -47.87 -38.36 6.91
C LYS A 121 -47.49 -38.32 8.39
N THR A 122 -48.34 -37.70 9.20
CA THR A 122 -48.18 -37.72 10.66
C THR A 122 -48.51 -39.10 11.22
N LEU A 123 -48.01 -39.40 12.41
CA LEU A 123 -48.23 -40.69 13.07
C LEU A 123 -49.73 -40.99 13.26
N GLU A 124 -50.56 -39.97 13.50
CA GLU A 124 -52.02 -40.09 13.55
C GLU A 124 -52.61 -40.63 12.24
N GLN A 125 -52.20 -40.06 11.10
CA GLN A 125 -52.70 -40.46 9.78
C GLN A 125 -52.36 -41.93 9.50
N TRP A 126 -51.16 -42.36 9.87
CA TRP A 126 -50.76 -43.77 9.78
C TRP A 126 -51.59 -44.70 10.68
N ARG A 127 -51.88 -44.28 11.91
CA ARG A 127 -52.71 -45.08 12.84
C ARG A 127 -54.13 -45.25 12.32
N GLN A 128 -54.69 -44.21 11.71
CA GLN A 128 -56.03 -44.24 11.14
C GLN A 128 -56.09 -45.16 9.92
N GLU A 129 -55.14 -45.05 9.01
CA GLU A 129 -55.04 -45.92 7.82
C GLU A 129 -54.93 -47.41 8.23
N ILE A 130 -54.06 -47.73 9.20
CA ILE A 130 -53.91 -49.10 9.73
C ILE A 130 -55.23 -49.64 10.31
N GLN A 131 -56.03 -48.80 10.98
CA GLN A 131 -57.32 -49.25 11.52
C GLN A 131 -58.39 -49.43 10.44
N GLU A 132 -58.39 -48.58 9.41
CA GLU A 132 -59.25 -48.78 8.24
C GLU A 132 -58.88 -50.06 7.48
N GLU A 133 -57.59 -50.38 7.34
CA GLU A 133 -57.14 -51.65 6.74
C GLU A 133 -57.57 -52.86 7.59
N LYS A 134 -57.40 -52.79 8.91
CA LYS A 134 -57.80 -53.87 9.84
C LYS A 134 -59.30 -54.13 9.77
N THR A 135 -60.12 -53.08 9.83
CA THR A 135 -61.58 -53.23 9.75
C THR A 135 -62.04 -53.80 8.41
N LYS A 136 -61.36 -53.47 7.30
CA LYS A 136 -61.60 -54.11 6.00
C LYS A 136 -61.23 -55.60 6.01
N ALA A 137 -60.08 -55.96 6.58
CA ALA A 137 -59.66 -57.35 6.68
C ALA A 137 -60.66 -58.19 7.49
N ASP A 138 -61.10 -57.68 8.64
CA ASP A 138 -62.11 -58.35 9.49
C ASP A 138 -63.46 -58.53 8.76
N GLN A 139 -63.84 -57.58 7.91
CA GLN A 139 -65.04 -57.72 7.07
C GLN A 139 -64.87 -58.81 6.01
N TRP A 140 -63.70 -58.92 5.39
CA TRP A 140 -63.43 -60.00 4.44
C TRP A 140 -63.39 -61.37 5.11
N GLU A 141 -62.79 -61.47 6.31
CA GLU A 141 -62.76 -62.69 7.12
C GLU A 141 -64.18 -63.19 7.42
N LYS A 142 -65.07 -62.29 7.86
CA LYS A 142 -66.49 -62.64 8.10
C LYS A 142 -67.19 -63.12 6.83
N LYS A 143 -67.02 -62.40 5.71
CA LYS A 143 -67.60 -62.81 4.42
C LYS A 143 -67.09 -64.18 3.95
N PHE A 144 -65.87 -64.56 4.34
CA PHE A 144 -65.29 -65.85 3.99
C PHE A 144 -65.78 -66.98 4.91
N GLN A 145 -66.06 -66.68 6.18
CA GLN A 145 -66.63 -67.63 7.15
C GLN A 145 -68.14 -67.86 6.92
N ASP A 146 -68.84 -66.87 6.37
CA ASP A 146 -70.28 -66.92 6.07
C ASP A 146 -70.60 -67.57 4.69
N ALA A 147 -69.59 -68.04 3.95
CA ALA A 147 -69.69 -68.67 2.62
C ALA A 147 -69.43 -70.19 2.68
#